data_AF-A0A346D4A2-F1
#
_entry.id   AF-A0A346D4A2-F1
#
_cell.length_a   1.000
_cell.length_b   1.000
_cell.length_c   1.000
_cell.angle_alpha   90.00
_cell.angle_beta   90.00
_cell.angle_gamma   90.00
#
_symmetry.space_group_name_H-M   'P 1'
#
loop_
_entity.id
_entity.type
_entity.pdbx_description
1 polymer ?
#
loop_
_entity_poly.entity_id
_entity_poly.type
_entity_poly.pdbx_seq_one_letter_code
_entity_poly.pdbx_strand_id
1 'polypeptide(L)'
;MHTLPLNFKILQLCGMWRPVIWSAGWKSVVYNSYTIFMVSSLNLFALSQLIGLVLSSENVKEFSHGSYMFLTVLAGCGKCANVIKQRKNIIKVTNVLTNHFCKPRNEDEMKIQKDCEHDVRLNTLWYSALGGTTCSLITLRSLVVDISERNMPFKGWLPFDPKCSEIGFWVAYFHQLIAHA
;
A
#
# COMPACT_ATOMS: atom_id res chain seq x y z
N MET A 1 -2.36 11.89 15.22
CA MET A 1 -0.97 12.37 15.42
C MET A 1 -0.95 13.83 15.00
N HIS A 2 -0.29 14.69 15.77
CA HIS A 2 -0.23 16.13 15.47
C HIS A 2 0.77 16.45 14.35
N THR A 3 1.90 15.75 14.31
CA THR A 3 2.89 15.83 13.24
C THR A 3 2.52 14.93 12.06
N LEU A 4 2.71 15.44 10.83
CA LEU A 4 2.48 14.71 9.57
C LEU A 4 1.07 14.11 9.41
N PRO A 5 -0.01 14.89 9.66
CA PRO A 5 -1.38 14.35 9.72
C PRO A 5 -1.83 13.70 8.41
N LEU A 6 -1.41 14.24 7.25
CA LEU A 6 -1.77 13.69 5.94
C LEU A 6 -1.12 12.33 5.70
N ASN A 7 0.18 12.20 5.95
CA ASN A 7 0.91 10.94 5.79
C ASN A 7 0.31 9.82 6.64
N PHE A 8 0.04 10.10 7.92
CA PHE A 8 -0.57 9.10 8.81
C PHE A 8 -2.04 8.80 8.46
N LYS A 9 -2.77 9.72 7.82
CA LYS A 9 -4.11 9.44 7.28
C LYS A 9 -4.04 8.49 6.08
N ILE A 10 -3.08 8.67 5.18
CA ILE A 10 -2.87 7.74 4.05
C ILE A 10 -2.52 6.34 4.57
N LEU A 11 -1.58 6.24 5.52
CA LEU A 11 -1.23 4.96 6.14
C LEU A 11 -2.40 4.29 6.89
N GLN A 12 -3.35 5.09 7.41
CA GLN A 12 -4.60 4.58 8.00
C GLN A 12 -5.53 4.00 6.94
N LEU A 13 -5.70 4.70 5.82
CA LEU A 13 -6.55 4.24 4.72
C LEU A 13 -6.01 2.93 4.12
N CYS A 14 -4.69 2.83 3.92
CA CYS A 14 -4.03 1.60 3.45
C CYS A 14 -4.04 0.45 4.49
N GLY A 15 -4.63 0.64 5.68
CA GLY A 15 -4.72 -0.40 6.71
C GLY A 15 -3.41 -0.67 7.46
N MET A 16 -2.34 0.08 7.20
CA MET A 16 -1.01 -0.12 7.79
C MET A 16 -0.84 0.53 9.17
N TRP A 17 -1.60 1.60 9.46
CA TRP A 17 -1.38 2.40 10.68
C TRP A 17 -2.61 2.58 11.54
N ARG A 18 -2.71 1.86 12.66
CA ARG A 18 -3.81 2.05 13.62
C ARG A 18 -3.70 3.38 14.37
N PRO A 19 -4.75 4.23 14.37
CA PRO A 19 -4.79 5.46 15.13
C PRO A 19 -4.43 5.25 16.60
N VAL A 20 -3.61 6.14 17.16
CA VAL A 20 -3.15 6.04 18.56
C VAL A 20 -4.32 6.14 19.55
N ILE A 21 -5.37 6.89 19.18
CA ILE A 21 -6.59 7.10 19.97
C ILE A 21 -7.40 5.80 20.11
N TRP A 22 -7.29 4.88 19.15
CA TRP A 22 -8.04 3.62 19.12
C TRP A 22 -7.25 2.47 19.75
N SER A 23 -6.45 2.76 20.78
CA SER A 23 -5.59 1.76 21.41
C SER A 23 -6.38 0.66 22.14
N ALA A 24 -7.52 1.00 22.74
CA ALA A 24 -8.35 0.08 23.54
C ALA A 24 -9.81 0.01 23.04
N GLY A 25 -10.45 -1.15 23.22
CA GLY A 25 -11.87 -1.40 22.89
C GLY A 25 -12.12 -2.00 21.50
N TRP A 26 -13.40 -2.09 21.11
CA TRP A 26 -13.84 -2.74 19.86
C TRP A 26 -13.27 -2.11 18.59
N LYS A 27 -13.05 -0.79 18.57
CA LYS A 27 -12.41 -0.09 17.43
C LYS A 27 -11.00 -0.60 17.14
N SER A 28 -10.27 -0.98 18.20
CA SER A 28 -8.92 -1.55 18.10
C SER A 28 -8.94 -2.93 17.44
N VAL A 29 -9.95 -3.73 17.78
CA VAL A 29 -10.16 -5.08 17.22
C VAL A 29 -10.56 -4.99 15.74
N VAL A 30 -11.56 -4.17 15.41
CA VAL A 30 -12.02 -3.98 14.02
C VAL A 30 -10.86 -3.52 13.12
N TYR A 31 -10.08 -2.54 13.57
CA TYR A 31 -8.95 -2.06 12.77
C TYR A 31 -7.84 -3.11 12.67
N ASN A 32 -7.57 -3.90 13.72
CA ASN A 32 -6.60 -4.99 13.63
C ASN A 32 -7.04 -6.05 12.62
N SER A 33 -8.32 -6.42 12.61
CA SER A 33 -8.87 -7.33 11.60
C SER A 33 -8.70 -6.77 10.20
N TYR A 34 -8.94 -5.47 10.01
CA TYR A 34 -8.69 -4.78 8.74
C TYR A 34 -7.21 -4.83 8.34
N THR A 35 -6.27 -4.54 9.25
CA THR A 35 -4.83 -4.65 9.00
C THR A 35 -4.43 -6.08 8.62
N ILE A 36 -4.94 -7.08 9.34
CA ILE A 36 -4.67 -8.51 9.03
C ILE A 36 -5.18 -8.82 7.62
N PHE A 37 -6.40 -8.41 7.29
CA PHE A 37 -6.98 -8.62 5.97
C PHE A 37 -6.14 -8.00 4.84
N MET A 38 -5.71 -6.75 5.00
CA MET A 38 -4.87 -6.06 4.01
C MET A 38 -3.50 -6.73 3.85
N VAL A 39 -2.84 -7.07 4.96
CA VAL A 39 -1.53 -7.74 4.95
C VAL A 39 -1.63 -9.15 4.36
N SER A 40 -2.64 -9.93 4.74
CA SER A 40 -2.90 -11.25 4.16
C SER A 40 -3.16 -11.14 2.66
N SER A 41 -3.94 -10.13 2.23
CA SER A 41 -4.23 -9.94 0.81
C SER A 41 -2.97 -9.63 0.00
N LEU A 42 -2.11 -8.74 0.51
CA LEU A 42 -0.84 -8.41 -0.13
C LEU A 42 0.11 -9.61 -0.22
N ASN A 43 0.18 -10.44 0.83
CA ASN A 43 1.03 -11.64 0.82
C ASN A 43 0.49 -12.72 -0.12
N LEU A 44 -0.84 -12.92 -0.19
CA LEU A 44 -1.46 -13.84 -1.15
C LEU A 44 -1.17 -13.41 -2.59
N PHE A 45 -1.24 -12.10 -2.87
CA PHE A 45 -0.87 -11.56 -4.17
C PHE A 45 0.62 -11.80 -4.49
N ALA A 46 1.52 -11.58 -3.54
CA ALA A 46 2.95 -11.86 -3.70
C ALA A 46 3.23 -13.34 -3.99
N LEU A 47 2.53 -14.26 -3.31
CA LEU A 47 2.65 -15.71 -3.55
C LEU A 47 2.13 -16.10 -4.94
N SER A 48 1.00 -15.54 -5.38
CA SER A 48 0.46 -15.76 -6.72
C SER A 48 1.44 -15.30 -7.81
N GLN A 49 2.08 -14.14 -7.62
CA GLN A 49 3.12 -13.63 -8.50
C GLN A 49 4.38 -14.52 -8.51
N LEU A 50 4.80 -15.03 -7.36
CA LEU A 50 5.94 -15.95 -7.27
C LEU A 50 5.70 -17.25 -8.03
N ILE A 51 4.53 -17.87 -7.85
CA ILE A 51 4.18 -19.11 -8.55
C ILE A 51 4.07 -18.85 -10.05
N GLY A 52 3.43 -17.74 -10.45
CA GLY A 52 3.35 -17.32 -11.85
C GLY A 52 4.73 -17.13 -12.48
N LEU A 53 5.67 -16.51 -11.76
CA LEU A 53 7.04 -16.32 -12.20
C LEU A 53 7.80 -17.64 -12.42
N VAL A 54 7.66 -18.60 -11.50
CA VAL A 54 8.28 -19.92 -11.61
C VAL A 54 7.74 -20.68 -12.82
N LEU A 55 6.45 -20.59 -13.10
CA LEU A 55 5.82 -21.25 -14.26
C LEU A 55 6.19 -20.59 -15.59
N SER A 56 6.51 -19.30 -15.61
CA SER A 56 6.92 -18.56 -16.83
C SER A 56 8.43 -18.53 -17.06
N SER A 57 9.22 -19.39 -16.39
CA SER A 57 10.69 -19.35 -16.44
C SER A 57 11.28 -19.63 -17.83
N GLU A 58 10.54 -20.28 -18.71
CA GLU A 58 10.98 -20.61 -20.07
C GLU A 58 10.93 -19.42 -21.03
N ASN A 59 10.09 -18.41 -20.76
CA ASN A 59 9.94 -17.22 -21.60
C ASN A 59 10.63 -16.02 -20.96
N VAL A 60 11.83 -15.67 -21.45
CA VAL A 60 12.68 -14.61 -20.90
C VAL A 60 11.94 -13.26 -20.79
N LYS A 61 11.09 -12.92 -21.76
CA LYS A 61 10.35 -11.64 -21.76
C LYS A 61 9.28 -11.60 -20.68
N GLU A 62 8.52 -12.70 -20.52
CA GLU A 62 7.48 -12.81 -19.50
C GLU A 62 8.09 -12.95 -18.10
N PHE A 63 9.19 -13.68 -17.97
CA PHE A 63 9.95 -13.80 -16.73
C PHE A 63 10.54 -12.45 -16.29
N SER A 64 11.09 -11.66 -17.21
CA SER A 64 11.64 -10.33 -16.89
C SER A 64 10.54 -9.37 -16.40
N HIS A 65 9.38 -9.36 -17.04
CA HIS A 65 8.26 -8.53 -16.59
C HIS A 65 7.67 -9.02 -15.26
N GLY A 66 7.47 -10.33 -15.11
CA GLY A 66 6.94 -10.94 -13.88
C GLY A 66 7.87 -10.75 -12.68
N SER A 67 9.19 -10.84 -12.88
CA SER A 67 10.18 -10.63 -11.81
C SER A 67 10.20 -9.18 -11.33
N TYR A 68 10.09 -8.21 -12.23
CA TYR A 68 9.95 -6.79 -11.87
C TYR A 68 8.71 -6.55 -11.00
N MET A 69 7.55 -7.10 -11.41
CA MET A 69 6.30 -6.97 -10.65
C MET A 69 6.41 -7.65 -9.28
N PHE A 70 6.94 -8.87 -9.23
CA PHE A 70 7.14 -9.61 -7.99
C PHE A 70 8.04 -8.87 -7.00
N LEU A 71 9.19 -8.34 -7.45
CA LEU A 71 10.10 -7.57 -6.59
C LEU A 71 9.45 -6.30 -6.04
N THR A 72 8.62 -5.64 -6.86
CA THR A 72 7.86 -4.45 -6.44
C THR A 72 6.87 -4.78 -5.32
N VAL A 73 6.10 -5.86 -5.48
CA VAL A 73 5.14 -6.33 -4.46
C VAL A 73 5.88 -6.78 -3.20
N LEU A 74 6.98 -7.51 -3.33
CA LEU A 74 7.80 -7.97 -2.21
C LEU A 74 8.37 -6.80 -1.40
N ALA A 75 8.85 -5.75 -2.07
CA ALA A 75 9.30 -4.52 -1.41
C ALA A 75 8.14 -3.83 -0.66
N GLY A 76 6.93 -3.84 -1.24
CA GLY A 76 5.69 -3.40 -0.58
C GLY A 76 5.40 -4.17 0.70
N CYS A 77 5.42 -5.51 0.65
CA CYS A 77 5.26 -6.40 1.80
C CYS A 77 6.28 -6.08 2.90
N GLY A 78 7.55 -5.95 2.53
CA GLY A 78 8.63 -5.61 3.47
C GLY A 78 8.42 -4.26 4.15
N LYS A 79 8.02 -3.23 3.40
CA LYS A 79 7.68 -1.91 3.95
C LYS A 79 6.49 -1.99 4.90
N CYS A 80 5.43 -2.70 4.54
CA CYS A 80 4.25 -2.90 5.39
C CYS A 80 4.62 -3.57 6.72
N ALA A 81 5.35 -4.68 6.65
CA ALA A 81 5.82 -5.40 7.84
C ALA A 81 6.71 -4.52 8.72
N ASN A 82 7.60 -3.73 8.12
CA ASN A 82 8.47 -2.82 8.86
C ASN A 82 7.69 -1.73 9.59
N VAL A 83 6.70 -1.09 8.93
CA VAL A 83 5.85 -0.05 9.57
C VAL A 83 5.09 -0.63 10.76
N ILE A 84 4.53 -1.84 10.62
CA ILE A 84 3.79 -2.51 11.69
C ILE A 84 4.72 -2.86 12.86
N LYS A 85 5.88 -3.47 12.57
CA LYS A 85 6.87 -3.88 13.60
C LYS A 85 7.49 -2.69 14.33
N GLN A 86 7.83 -1.63 13.58
CA GLN A 86 8.48 -0.43 14.10
C GLN A 86 7.50 0.60 14.66
N ARG A 87 6.20 0.29 14.75
CA ARG A 87 5.16 1.22 15.21
C ARG A 87 5.53 1.94 16.52
N LYS A 88 6.05 1.22 17.52
CA LYS A 88 6.46 1.81 18.81
C LYS A 88 7.58 2.85 18.64
N ASN A 89 8.56 2.54 17.78
CA ASN A 89 9.68 3.43 17.49
C ASN A 89 9.25 4.66 16.68
N ILE A 90 8.37 4.48 15.70
CA ILE A 90 7.77 5.59 14.93
C ILE A 90 7.02 6.54 15.87
N ILE A 91 6.19 6.01 16.77
CA ILE A 91 5.50 6.82 17.80
C ILE A 91 6.51 7.55 18.68
N LYS A 92 7.57 6.87 19.13
CA LYS A 92 8.62 7.49 19.97
C LYS A 92 9.28 8.68 19.26
N VAL A 93 9.74 8.50 18.02
CA VAL A 93 10.37 9.58 17.23
C VAL A 93 9.39 10.73 17.01
N THR A 94 8.14 10.42 16.72
CA THR A 94 7.08 11.41 16.51
C THR A 94 6.81 12.22 17.78
N ASN A 95 6.82 11.57 18.95
CA ASN A 95 6.68 12.25 20.23
C ASN A 95 7.89 13.13 20.57
N VAL A 96 9.11 12.72 20.19
CA VAL A 96 10.32 13.54 20.36
C VAL A 96 10.20 14.84 19.57
N LEU A 97 9.68 14.79 18.33
CA LEU A 97 9.45 16.00 17.52
C LEU A 97 8.43 16.95 18.15
N THR A 98 7.53 16.45 19.00
CA THR A 98 6.56 17.28 19.74
C THR A 98 7.05 17.74 21.12
N ASN A 99 8.26 17.34 21.52
CA ASN A 99 8.85 17.72 22.80
C ASN A 99 9.12 19.23 22.85
N HIS A 100 9.13 19.80 24.04
CA HIS A 100 9.33 21.23 24.25
C HIS A 100 10.65 21.77 23.67
N PHE A 101 11.70 20.92 23.60
CA PHE A 101 12.98 21.27 22.97
C PHE A 101 12.92 21.38 21.44
N CYS A 102 11.97 20.71 20.79
CA CYS A 102 11.83 20.68 19.33
C CYS A 102 10.69 21.59 18.84
N LYS A 103 10.02 22.30 19.75
CA LYS A 103 9.02 23.30 19.39
C LYS A 103 9.71 24.62 19.02
N PRO A 104 9.18 25.34 18.02
CA PRO A 104 9.72 26.62 17.62
C PRO A 104 9.55 27.62 18.77
N ARG A 105 10.61 28.38 19.06
CA ARG A 105 10.68 29.35 20.16
C ARG A 105 10.68 30.79 19.64
N ASN A 106 11.17 30.98 18.41
CA ASN A 106 11.32 32.27 17.75
C ASN A 106 10.49 32.32 16.46
N GLU A 107 10.19 33.53 15.97
CA GLU A 107 9.42 33.73 14.73
C GLU A 107 10.11 33.12 13.51
N ASP A 108 11.44 33.19 13.44
CA ASP A 108 12.22 32.56 12.37
C ASP A 108 12.07 31.03 12.37
N GLU A 109 12.10 30.39 13.54
CA GLU A 109 11.91 28.95 13.67
C GLU A 109 10.47 28.54 13.31
N MET A 110 9.48 29.34 13.69
CA MET A 110 8.08 29.11 13.28
C MET A 110 7.93 29.19 11.76
N LYS A 111 8.60 30.14 11.11
CA LYS A 111 8.58 30.29 9.66
C LYS A 111 9.20 29.06 8.99
N ILE A 112 10.38 28.63 9.43
CA ILE A 112 11.06 27.44 8.91
C ILE A 112 10.18 26.20 9.08
N GLN A 113 9.56 25.99 10.26
CA GLN A 113 8.68 24.86 10.47
C GLN A 113 7.48 24.88 9.53
N LYS A 114 6.86 26.05 9.34
CA LYS A 114 5.69 26.20 8.45
C LYS A 114 6.04 25.91 7.00
N ASP A 115 7.21 26.37 6.55
CA ASP A 115 7.70 26.11 5.19
C ASP A 115 7.97 24.61 4.99
N CYS A 116 8.65 23.95 5.94
CA CYS A 116 8.84 22.50 5.91
C CYS A 116 7.52 21.71 5.94
N GLU A 117 6.54 22.12 6.76
CA GLU A 117 5.22 21.48 6.80
C GLU A 117 4.46 21.65 5.49
N HIS A 118 4.60 22.82 4.84
CA HIS A 118 4.04 23.08 3.52
C HIS A 118 4.66 22.15 2.46
N ASP A 119 5.99 22.09 2.40
CA ASP A 119 6.72 21.27 1.45
C ASP A 119 6.41 19.78 1.61
N VAL A 120 6.40 19.29 2.86
CA VAL A 120 6.05 17.90 3.13
C VAL A 120 4.61 17.61 2.69
N ARG A 121 3.66 18.51 2.95
CA ARG A 121 2.27 18.32 2.52
C ARG A 121 2.15 18.30 1.00
N LEU A 122 2.80 19.22 0.31
CA LEU A 122 2.79 19.30 -1.14
C LEU A 122 3.42 18.06 -1.76
N ASN A 123 4.57 17.63 -1.23
CA ASN A 123 5.26 16.43 -1.66
C ASN A 123 4.39 15.17 -1.47
N THR A 124 3.78 15.01 -0.29
CA THR A 124 2.85 13.91 -0.03
C THR A 124 1.68 13.91 -1.02
N LEU A 125 1.12 15.08 -1.35
CA LEU A 125 0.04 15.20 -2.33
C LEU A 125 0.50 14.80 -3.73
N TRP A 126 1.67 15.29 -4.18
CA TRP A 126 2.22 14.91 -5.49
C TRP A 126 2.49 13.42 -5.59
N TYR A 127 3.16 12.82 -4.62
CA TYR A 127 3.39 11.37 -4.60
C TYR A 127 2.09 10.58 -4.57
N SER A 128 1.10 11.02 -3.80
CA SER A 128 -0.22 10.36 -3.75
C SER A 128 -0.98 10.50 -5.07
N ALA A 129 -0.89 11.67 -5.72
CA ALA A 129 -1.52 11.91 -7.01
C ALA A 129 -0.87 11.05 -8.11
N LEU A 130 0.47 11.00 -8.16
CA LEU A 130 1.20 10.15 -9.11
C LEU A 130 0.89 8.67 -8.90
N GLY A 131 0.92 8.19 -7.65
CA GLY A 131 0.55 6.81 -7.34
C GLY A 131 -0.89 6.50 -7.73
N GLY A 132 -1.82 7.38 -7.35
CA GLY A 132 -3.25 7.24 -7.66
C GLY A 132 -3.54 7.26 -9.16
N THR A 133 -2.88 8.13 -9.93
CA THR A 133 -3.03 8.16 -11.39
C THR A 133 -2.46 6.92 -12.04
N THR A 134 -1.29 6.42 -11.61
CA THR A 134 -0.73 5.15 -12.11
C THR A 134 -1.69 3.98 -11.85
N CYS A 135 -2.20 3.83 -10.62
CA CYS A 135 -3.17 2.78 -10.30
C CYS A 135 -4.46 2.91 -11.11
N SER A 136 -4.97 4.13 -11.28
CA SER A 136 -6.16 4.40 -12.08
C SER A 136 -5.97 4.05 -13.56
N LEU A 137 -4.82 4.39 -14.14
CA LEU A 137 -4.49 4.08 -15.54
C LEU A 137 -4.33 2.57 -15.76
N ILE A 138 -3.69 1.86 -14.83
CA ILE A 138 -3.57 0.40 -14.90
C ILE A 138 -4.95 -0.25 -14.80
N THR A 139 -5.80 0.24 -13.89
CA THR A 139 -7.17 -0.26 -13.74
C THR A 139 -8.00 0.03 -14.99
N LEU A 140 -7.93 1.25 -15.53
CA LEU A 140 -8.63 1.64 -16.75
C LEU A 140 -8.19 0.80 -17.96
N ARG A 141 -6.88 0.60 -18.12
CA ARG A 141 -6.34 -0.30 -19.16
C ARG A 141 -6.90 -1.70 -19.00
N SER A 142 -6.95 -2.21 -17.77
CA SER A 142 -7.48 -3.54 -17.48
C SER A 142 -8.98 -3.65 -17.79
N LEU A 143 -9.77 -2.63 -17.46
CA LEU A 143 -11.20 -2.57 -17.76
C LEU A 143 -11.47 -2.53 -19.28
N VAL A 144 -10.64 -1.82 -20.05
CA VAL A 144 -10.86 -1.61 -21.48
C VAL A 144 -10.33 -2.77 -22.33
N VAL A 145 -9.15 -3.30 -21.99
CA VAL A 145 -8.45 -4.31 -22.80
C VAL A 145 -8.63 -5.71 -22.21
N ASP A 146 -8.32 -5.88 -20.93
CA ASP A 146 -8.19 -7.20 -20.33
C ASP A 146 -9.55 -7.85 -20.03
N ILE A 147 -10.57 -7.08 -19.64
CA ILE A 147 -11.93 -7.61 -19.43
C ILE A 147 -12.54 -8.15 -20.72
N SER A 148 -12.32 -7.47 -21.85
CA SER A 148 -12.84 -7.90 -23.16
C SER A 148 -12.28 -9.27 -23.56
N GLU A 149 -11.03 -9.56 -23.19
CA GLU A 149 -10.34 -10.81 -23.52
C GLU A 149 -10.36 -11.85 -22.36
N ARG A 150 -11.03 -11.56 -21.24
CA ARG A 150 -10.91 -12.31 -19.95
C ARG A 150 -9.45 -12.54 -19.51
N ASN A 151 -8.56 -11.61 -19.84
CA ASN A 151 -7.19 -11.58 -19.34
C ASN A 151 -7.17 -10.89 -17.97
N MET A 152 -6.20 -11.24 -17.13
CA MET A 152 -6.04 -10.61 -15.81
C MET A 152 -5.01 -9.48 -15.86
N PRO A 153 -5.24 -8.37 -15.13
CA PRO A 153 -4.35 -7.21 -15.13
C PRO A 153 -2.91 -7.57 -14.76
N PHE A 154 -2.76 -8.53 -13.84
CA PHE A 154 -1.48 -9.10 -13.49
C PHE A 154 -1.49 -10.60 -13.80
N LYS A 155 -0.65 -11.01 -14.74
CA LYS A 155 -0.35 -12.42 -15.00
C LYS A 155 0.21 -13.03 -13.72
N GLY A 156 -0.55 -13.92 -13.10
CA GLY A 156 -0.21 -14.60 -11.85
C GLY A 156 -0.95 -15.92 -11.79
N TRP A 157 -0.43 -16.86 -11.01
CA TRP A 157 -1.08 -18.17 -10.87
C TRP A 157 -2.30 -18.07 -9.95
N LEU A 158 -3.40 -18.72 -10.33
CA LEU A 158 -4.60 -18.84 -9.51
C LEU A 158 -4.96 -20.31 -9.32
N PRO A 159 -5.56 -20.66 -8.17
CA PRO A 159 -5.97 -22.03 -7.88
C PRO A 159 -7.22 -22.47 -8.65
N PHE A 160 -7.83 -21.58 -9.43
CA PHE A 160 -9.03 -21.85 -10.23
C PHE A 160 -8.87 -21.24 -11.63
N ASP A 161 -9.48 -21.88 -12.63
CA ASP A 161 -9.48 -21.36 -13.99
C ASP A 161 -10.38 -20.12 -14.12
N PRO A 162 -9.83 -18.93 -14.41
CA PRO A 162 -10.61 -17.70 -14.53
C PRO A 162 -11.57 -17.72 -15.73
N LYS A 163 -11.36 -18.63 -16.67
CA LYS A 163 -12.23 -18.83 -17.84
C LYS A 163 -13.46 -19.69 -17.51
N CYS A 164 -13.38 -20.57 -16.52
CA CYS A 164 -14.44 -21.53 -16.19
C CYS A 164 -15.43 -21.04 -15.13
N SER A 165 -15.09 -20.02 -14.33
CA SER A 165 -15.96 -19.52 -13.25
C SER A 165 -16.01 -17.99 -13.22
N GLU A 166 -17.19 -17.42 -13.47
CA GLU A 166 -17.42 -15.97 -13.46
C GLU A 166 -17.24 -15.37 -12.06
N ILE A 167 -17.69 -16.08 -11.02
CA ILE A 167 -17.55 -15.64 -9.63
C ILE A 167 -16.08 -15.64 -9.23
N GLY A 168 -15.32 -16.68 -9.61
CA GLY A 168 -13.89 -16.76 -9.34
C GLY A 168 -13.10 -15.63 -10.01
N PHE A 169 -13.45 -15.29 -11.26
CA PHE A 169 -12.84 -14.19 -11.99
C PHE A 169 -13.01 -12.84 -11.25
N TRP A 170 -14.23 -12.49 -10.85
CA TRP A 170 -14.48 -11.22 -10.14
C TRP A 170 -13.80 -11.17 -8.78
N VAL A 171 -13.81 -12.27 -8.02
CA VAL A 171 -13.12 -12.33 -6.72
C VAL A 171 -11.61 -12.10 -6.88
N ALA A 172 -10.98 -12.77 -7.86
CA ALA A 172 -9.57 -12.56 -8.16
C ALA A 172 -9.29 -11.13 -8.64
N TYR A 173 -10.16 -10.57 -9.48
CA TYR A 173 -10.04 -9.21 -9.97
C TYR A 173 -10.09 -8.17 -8.85
N PHE A 174 -11.10 -8.25 -7.96
CA PHE A 174 -11.19 -7.36 -6.80
C PHE A 174 -10.02 -7.54 -5.85
N HIS A 175 -9.56 -8.78 -5.64
CA HIS A 175 -8.38 -9.04 -4.83
C HIS A 175 -7.12 -8.38 -5.39
N GLN A 176 -6.87 -8.50 -6.70
CA GLN A 176 -5.74 -7.83 -7.36
C GLN A 176 -5.86 -6.31 -7.30
N LEU A 177 -7.08 -5.77 -7.47
CA LEU A 177 -7.33 -4.34 -7.41
C LEU A 177 -7.07 -3.78 -5.99
N ILE A 178 -7.47 -4.50 -4.94
CA ILE A 178 -7.20 -4.13 -3.56
C ILE A 178 -5.71 -4.27 -3.23
N ALA A 179 -5.04 -5.30 -3.71
CA ALA A 179 -3.62 -5.55 -3.43
C ALA A 179 -2.68 -4.59 -4.19
N HIS A 180 -3.14 -4.06 -5.33
CA HIS A 180 -2.38 -3.11 -6.16
C HIS A 180 -2.62 -1.64 -5.79
N ALA A 181 -3.76 -1.30 -5.19
CA ALA A 181 -4.12 0.06 -4.79
C ALA A 181 -3.36 0.55 -3.53
#